data_AF-A0A150LLC6-F1
#
_entry.id   AF-A0A150LLC6-F1
#
_cell.length_a   1.000
_cell.length_b   1.000
_cell.length_c   1.000
_cell.angle_alpha   90.00
_cell.angle_beta   90.00
_cell.angle_gamma   90.00
#
_symmetry.space_group_name_H-M   'P 1'
#
loop_
_entity.id
_entity.type
_entity.pdbx_description
1 polymer ?
#
loop_
_entity_poly.entity_id
_entity_poly.type
_entity_poly.pdbx_seq_one_letter_code
_entity_poly.pdbx_strand_id
1 'polypeptide(L)'
;MRLEQLNEMSSSEFINQLGGVFEHSSWVAERAESYRPFSSFQSLYDKMVEIVETASENEKLKLIRMHPHLGTNAKVTDFSQKEQKQAGLNELTEDEHNHLMLLNQEYMDKFGFPFVMAVRGKTKQDIYRTIKERLKNNYRTEFEQALEEIKKIAMFRLQEIINGGEMISMTNNKERVMYYGKGDVFAYRTYLKPLTGVRTIPESSFSGRNNIIFGVNVKIAVGGTKLLTSFTEGDNSLVVATDSMKNFIQRHLASYTGTTIEGFLKYVATSFLKKYSHIETISLIGEEIPFETTSALSDRNITASDLVFKRSRNEYSFATLNMVRRENDSIDIIDQYSGISDLQLIKVSGNSFVGFIRDEYTTLPEDTNRPLFVYLNIKWKYKNIEDSFGDNPEYYVAAEQIRDIATSVFHETETLSIQHLIYLIGCRILERFPQLQEVNFESQNHTWDKIVEEIPGSQGKVYTEPRPPYGFQCFTVTQEDLQHKNIPMLSAEIQ
;
A
#
# COMPACT_ATOMS: atom_id res chain seq x y z
N MET A 1 8.16 2.53 11.80
CA MET A 1 9.22 1.82 12.56
C MET A 1 8.90 0.35 12.49
N ARG A 2 9.87 -0.55 12.47
CA ARG A 2 9.53 -1.99 12.43
C ARG A 2 9.04 -2.47 13.80
N LEU A 3 8.19 -3.49 13.83
CA LEU A 3 7.61 -4.03 15.07
C LEU A 3 8.70 -4.55 16.02
N GLU A 4 9.78 -5.11 15.47
CA GLU A 4 10.91 -5.62 16.25
C GLU A 4 11.58 -4.49 17.06
N GLN A 5 11.69 -3.30 16.48
CA GLN A 5 12.25 -2.13 17.17
C GLN A 5 11.36 -1.68 18.33
N LEU A 6 10.04 -1.73 18.15
CA LEU A 6 9.07 -1.40 19.20
C LEU A 6 9.14 -2.41 20.37
N ASN A 7 9.41 -3.69 20.08
CA ASN A 7 9.56 -4.72 21.10
C ASN A 7 10.81 -4.52 21.97
N GLU A 8 11.86 -3.90 21.43
CA GLU A 8 13.13 -3.69 22.12
C GLU A 8 13.24 -2.34 22.88
N MET A 9 12.26 -1.44 22.71
CA MET A 9 12.25 -0.12 23.35
C MET A 9 12.16 -0.18 24.88
N SER A 10 12.69 0.85 25.56
CA SER A 10 12.38 1.07 26.98
C SER A 10 10.87 1.34 27.18
N SER A 11 10.33 1.08 28.37
CA SER A 11 8.91 1.31 28.66
C SER A 11 8.48 2.75 28.38
N SER A 12 9.33 3.74 28.68
CA SER A 12 9.08 5.14 28.40
C SER A 12 9.04 5.46 26.90
N GLU A 13 9.89 4.83 26.10
CA GLU A 13 9.91 5.03 24.64
C GLU A 13 8.68 4.38 24.00
N PHE A 14 8.30 3.18 24.45
CA PHE A 14 7.10 2.49 24.01
C PHE A 14 5.83 3.32 24.27
N ILE A 15 5.67 3.83 25.49
CA ILE A 15 4.52 4.64 25.88
C ILE A 15 4.52 5.98 25.12
N ASN A 16 5.68 6.62 24.95
CA ASN A 16 5.76 7.86 24.18
C ASN A 16 5.36 7.64 22.71
N GLN A 17 5.76 6.50 22.14
CA GLN A 17 5.53 6.19 20.74
C GLN A 17 4.09 5.75 20.43
N LEU A 18 3.45 5.00 21.32
CA LEU A 18 2.08 4.49 21.13
C LEU A 18 1.02 5.26 21.92
N GLY A 19 1.41 6.14 22.84
CA GLY A 19 0.48 6.82 23.74
C GLY A 19 -0.52 7.75 23.04
N GLY A 20 -0.23 8.16 21.80
CA GLY A 20 -1.13 8.93 20.94
C GLY A 20 -2.03 8.09 20.01
N VAL A 21 -1.88 6.76 19.99
CA VAL A 21 -2.71 5.88 19.13
C VAL A 21 -4.19 6.02 19.48
N PHE A 22 -4.48 6.05 20.78
CA PHE A 22 -5.80 6.41 21.30
C PHE A 22 -5.74 7.84 21.83
N GLU A 23 -6.58 8.73 21.29
CA GLU A 23 -6.51 10.16 21.56
C GLU A 23 -6.51 10.46 23.08
N HIS A 24 -5.47 11.17 23.53
CA HIS A 24 -5.25 11.54 24.93
C HIS A 24 -5.42 10.38 25.94
N SER A 25 -5.14 9.15 25.52
CA SER A 25 -5.43 7.93 26.27
C SER A 25 -4.21 7.01 26.33
N SER A 26 -3.08 7.54 26.83
CA SER A 26 -1.81 6.82 26.96
C SER A 26 -1.91 5.55 27.81
N TRP A 27 -2.90 5.46 28.70
CA TRP A 27 -3.18 4.30 29.53
C TRP A 27 -3.36 3.00 28.72
N VAL A 28 -3.80 3.07 27.46
CA VAL A 28 -3.89 1.89 26.59
C VAL A 28 -2.49 1.37 26.24
N ALA A 29 -1.57 2.27 25.88
CA ALA A 29 -0.18 1.93 25.63
C ALA A 29 0.54 1.49 26.90
N GLU A 30 0.30 2.16 28.03
CA GLU A 30 0.85 1.78 29.34
C GLU A 30 0.47 0.35 29.73
N ARG A 31 -0.78 -0.07 29.47
CA ARG A 31 -1.22 -1.45 29.72
C ARG A 31 -0.72 -2.44 28.67
N ALA A 32 -0.57 -2.02 27.42
CA ALA A 32 -0.08 -2.90 26.35
C ALA A 32 1.40 -3.24 26.53
N GLU A 33 2.17 -2.36 27.16
CA GLU A 33 3.61 -2.50 27.37
C GLU A 33 4.01 -3.84 28.03
N SER A 34 3.23 -4.31 29.00
CA SER A 34 3.47 -5.57 29.72
C SER A 34 3.24 -6.84 28.89
N TYR A 35 2.69 -6.72 27.69
CA TYR A 35 2.41 -7.84 26.79
C TYR A 35 3.46 -8.00 25.68
N ARG A 36 4.53 -7.19 25.71
CA ARG A 36 5.67 -7.36 24.82
C ARG A 36 6.42 -8.68 25.11
N PRO A 37 7.05 -9.30 24.11
CA PRO A 37 7.10 -8.87 22.71
C PRO A 37 5.84 -9.26 21.91
N PHE A 38 5.46 -8.42 20.96
CA PHE A 38 4.38 -8.69 20.00
C PHE A 38 4.94 -9.43 18.78
N SER A 39 4.28 -10.51 18.36
CA SER A 39 4.72 -11.37 17.24
C SER A 39 4.37 -10.81 15.87
N SER A 40 3.38 -9.91 15.80
CA SER A 40 2.94 -9.26 14.57
C SER A 40 2.25 -7.93 14.85
N PHE A 41 2.11 -7.09 13.82
CA PHE A 41 1.31 -5.87 13.88
C PHE A 41 -0.10 -6.15 14.41
N GLN A 42 -0.73 -7.24 13.93
CA GLN A 42 -2.05 -7.65 14.35
C GLN A 42 -2.08 -8.00 15.85
N SER A 43 -1.07 -8.72 16.36
CA SER A 43 -0.99 -9.05 17.79
C SER A 43 -0.89 -7.82 18.71
N LEU A 44 -0.20 -6.77 18.27
CA LEU A 44 -0.13 -5.49 18.98
C LEU A 44 -1.50 -4.79 18.95
N TYR A 45 -2.10 -4.68 17.76
CA TYR A 45 -3.41 -4.06 17.59
C TYR A 45 -4.49 -4.76 18.42
N ASP A 46 -4.59 -6.09 18.30
CA ASP A 46 -5.58 -6.90 19.00
C ASP A 46 -5.43 -6.74 20.51
N LYS A 47 -4.20 -6.73 21.02
CA LYS A 47 -3.97 -6.53 22.45
C LYS A 47 -4.42 -5.14 22.92
N MET A 48 -4.13 -4.10 22.14
CA MET A 48 -4.59 -2.74 22.47
C MET A 48 -6.12 -2.62 22.41
N VAL A 49 -6.77 -3.27 21.44
CA VAL A 49 -8.23 -3.34 21.34
C VAL A 49 -8.82 -4.10 22.53
N GLU A 50 -8.26 -5.25 22.89
CA GLU A 50 -8.68 -6.05 24.05
C GLU A 50 -8.60 -5.23 25.34
N ILE A 51 -7.55 -4.43 25.52
CA ILE A 51 -7.41 -3.51 26.66
C ILE A 51 -8.55 -2.48 26.71
N VAL A 52 -8.98 -1.95 25.56
CA VAL A 52 -10.12 -1.02 25.48
C VAL A 52 -11.44 -1.74 25.72
N GLU A 53 -11.62 -2.94 25.18
CA GLU A 53 -12.85 -3.74 25.33
C GLU A 53 -13.06 -4.24 26.76
N THR A 54 -11.98 -4.54 27.48
CA THR A 54 -12.02 -5.00 28.87
C THR A 54 -11.99 -3.85 29.88
N ALA A 55 -11.73 -2.61 29.43
CA ALA A 55 -11.80 -1.43 30.28
C ALA A 55 -13.22 -1.18 30.81
N SER A 56 -13.30 -0.50 31.96
CA SER A 56 -14.58 -0.12 32.55
C SER A 56 -15.36 0.82 31.61
N GLU A 57 -16.70 0.81 31.73
CA GLU A 57 -17.53 1.75 30.95
C GLU A 57 -17.12 3.22 31.13
N ASN A 58 -16.66 3.61 32.32
CA ASN A 58 -16.20 4.97 32.58
C ASN A 58 -14.91 5.30 31.80
N GLU A 59 -13.98 4.36 31.68
CA GLU A 59 -12.76 4.55 30.88
C GLU A 59 -13.08 4.62 29.38
N LYS A 60 -13.97 3.76 28.90
CA LYS A 60 -14.49 3.80 27.52
C LYS A 60 -15.17 5.13 27.23
N LEU A 61 -16.05 5.60 28.12
CA LEU A 61 -16.73 6.89 27.95
C LEU A 61 -15.75 8.07 27.95
N LYS A 62 -14.73 8.04 28.83
CA LYS A 62 -13.66 9.04 28.83
C LYS A 62 -12.90 9.02 27.50
N LEU A 63 -12.50 7.85 27.01
CA LEU A 63 -11.83 7.69 25.72
C LEU A 63 -12.64 8.30 24.57
N ILE A 64 -13.96 8.04 24.53
CA ILE A 64 -14.84 8.63 23.50
C ILE A 64 -14.90 10.16 23.66
N ARG A 65 -15.04 10.67 24.88
CA ARG A 65 -15.13 12.12 25.14
C ARG A 65 -13.84 12.88 24.83
N MET A 66 -12.70 12.22 24.91
CA MET A 66 -11.41 12.81 24.57
C MET A 66 -11.17 12.87 23.05
N HIS A 67 -11.97 12.18 22.24
CA HIS A 67 -11.88 12.33 20.79
C HIS A 67 -12.38 13.72 20.34
N PRO A 68 -11.66 14.39 19.42
CA PRO A 68 -12.03 15.72 18.99
C PRO A 68 -13.28 15.72 18.11
N HIS A 69 -14.02 16.82 18.16
CA HIS A 69 -15.16 17.04 17.26
C HIS A 69 -14.68 17.23 15.82
N LEU A 70 -15.29 16.49 14.89
CA LEU A 70 -15.02 16.64 13.46
C LEU A 70 -15.37 18.05 12.98
N GLY A 71 -14.42 18.70 12.29
CA GLY A 71 -14.58 20.04 11.74
C GLY A 71 -14.25 21.17 12.72
N THR A 72 -13.68 20.89 13.89
CA THR A 72 -13.27 21.92 14.85
C THR A 72 -11.77 22.20 14.84
N ASN A 73 -11.38 23.46 15.01
CA ASN A 73 -9.99 23.91 15.15
C ASN A 73 -9.42 23.69 16.58
N ALA A 74 -9.92 22.72 17.32
CA ALA A 74 -9.45 22.44 18.69
C ALA A 74 -7.96 22.06 18.69
N LYS A 75 -7.28 22.14 19.85
CA LYS A 75 -5.91 21.63 20.02
C LYS A 75 -5.89 20.10 19.88
N VAL A 76 -5.83 19.65 18.63
CA VAL A 76 -5.86 18.23 18.23
C VAL A 76 -4.45 17.69 18.04
N THR A 77 -4.26 16.39 18.29
CA THR A 77 -2.98 15.71 18.01
C THR A 77 -2.62 15.74 16.52
N ASP A 78 -1.35 15.52 16.19
CA ASP A 78 -0.88 15.49 14.79
C ASP A 78 -1.60 14.44 13.94
N PHE A 79 -2.02 13.32 14.54
CA PHE A 79 -2.83 12.29 13.87
C PHE A 79 -4.23 12.81 13.53
N SER A 80 -4.92 13.39 14.50
CA SER A 80 -6.27 13.97 14.34
C SER A 80 -6.31 15.09 13.29
N GLN A 81 -5.26 15.92 13.18
CA GLN A 81 -5.18 16.96 12.14
C GLN A 81 -5.06 16.39 10.74
N LYS A 82 -4.21 15.37 10.56
CA LYS A 82 -4.00 14.71 9.25
C LYS A 82 -5.26 13.98 8.78
N GLU A 83 -5.92 13.27 9.70
CA GLU A 83 -7.15 12.51 9.42
C GLU A 83 -8.26 13.42 8.90
N GLN A 84 -8.53 14.55 9.58
CA GLN A 84 -9.59 15.48 9.17
C GLN A 84 -9.28 16.22 7.86
N LYS A 85 -8.01 16.53 7.61
CA LYS A 85 -7.55 17.16 6.36
C LYS A 85 -7.78 16.27 5.14
N GLN A 86 -7.57 14.95 5.27
CA GLN A 86 -7.78 14.00 4.16
C GLN A 86 -9.26 13.87 3.75
N ALA A 87 -10.20 14.18 4.66
CA ALA A 87 -11.63 14.17 4.38
C ALA A 87 -12.17 15.50 3.81
N GLY A 88 -11.28 16.48 3.55
CA GLY A 88 -11.64 17.79 3.02
C GLY A 88 -12.36 18.69 4.02
N LEU A 89 -12.32 18.39 5.32
CA LEU A 89 -12.99 19.19 6.37
C LEU A 89 -12.30 20.55 6.61
N ASN A 90 -11.09 20.72 6.07
CA ASN A 90 -10.33 21.97 6.04
C ASN A 90 -10.78 22.95 4.93
N GLU A 91 -11.71 22.53 4.05
CA GLU A 91 -12.23 23.32 2.93
C GLU A 91 -13.76 23.48 3.03
N LEU A 92 -14.32 23.47 4.24
CA LEU A 92 -15.74 23.72 4.45
C LEU A 92 -16.07 25.18 4.14
N THR A 93 -17.12 25.41 3.37
CA THR A 93 -17.74 26.73 3.28
C THR A 93 -18.34 27.11 4.65
N GLU A 94 -18.60 28.39 4.86
CA GLU A 94 -19.18 28.88 6.13
C GLU A 94 -20.52 28.19 6.44
N ASP A 95 -21.38 28.00 5.44
CA ASP A 95 -22.66 27.30 5.57
C ASP A 95 -22.48 25.81 5.89
N GLU A 96 -21.52 25.13 5.24
CA GLU A 96 -21.20 23.73 5.53
C GLU A 96 -20.65 23.56 6.95
N HIS A 97 -19.76 24.44 7.38
CA HIS A 97 -19.21 24.43 8.73
C HIS A 97 -20.32 24.62 9.77
N ASN A 98 -21.20 25.61 9.58
CA ASN A 98 -22.34 25.85 10.45
C ASN A 98 -23.29 24.64 10.50
N HIS A 99 -23.55 23.98 9.37
CA HIS A 99 -24.37 22.78 9.33
C HIS A 99 -23.74 21.61 10.09
N LEU A 100 -22.42 21.40 9.93
CA LEU A 100 -21.70 20.34 10.65
C LEU A 100 -21.67 20.61 12.17
N MET A 101 -21.48 21.87 12.58
CA MET A 101 -21.51 22.25 14.00
C MET A 101 -22.89 22.00 14.62
N LEU A 102 -23.97 22.31 13.90
CA LEU A 102 -25.33 22.01 14.37
C LEU A 102 -25.53 20.51 14.60
N LEU A 103 -25.12 19.67 13.63
CA LEU A 103 -25.24 18.22 13.74
C LEU A 103 -24.37 17.64 14.86
N ASN A 104 -23.16 18.18 15.06
CA ASN A 104 -22.30 17.81 16.19
C ASN A 104 -22.95 18.18 17.54
N GLN A 105 -23.61 19.34 17.61
CA GLN A 105 -24.32 19.77 18.82
C GLN A 105 -25.51 18.86 19.11
N GLU A 106 -26.37 18.59 18.12
CA GLU A 106 -27.50 17.66 18.26
C GLU A 106 -27.04 16.26 18.72
N TYR A 107 -25.92 15.79 18.17
CA TYR A 107 -25.34 14.50 18.53
C TYR A 107 -24.84 14.51 19.98
N MET A 108 -24.11 15.56 20.37
CA MET A 108 -23.60 15.72 21.73
C MET A 108 -24.73 15.82 22.76
N ASP A 109 -25.79 16.55 22.45
CA ASP A 109 -26.96 16.70 23.32
C ASP A 109 -27.70 15.37 23.51
N LYS A 110 -27.78 14.54 22.46
CA LYS A 110 -28.47 13.25 22.51
C LYS A 110 -27.67 12.18 23.24
N PHE A 111 -26.37 12.06 22.95
CA PHE A 111 -25.56 10.92 23.39
C PHE A 111 -24.57 11.27 24.50
N GLY A 112 -24.29 12.55 24.76
CA GLY A 112 -23.40 12.99 25.84
C GLY A 112 -21.91 12.73 25.58
N PHE A 113 -21.54 12.49 24.33
CA PHE A 113 -20.18 12.31 23.83
C PHE A 113 -20.09 12.71 22.33
N PRO A 114 -18.90 13.05 21.81
CA PRO A 114 -18.74 13.56 20.45
C PRO A 114 -19.04 12.51 19.38
N PHE A 115 -19.45 12.97 18.19
CA PHE A 115 -19.55 12.11 17.02
C PHE A 115 -18.14 11.70 16.55
N VAL A 116 -17.87 10.39 16.57
CA VAL A 116 -16.60 9.82 16.13
C VAL A 116 -16.82 8.96 14.89
N MET A 117 -16.04 9.21 13.83
CA MET A 117 -16.06 8.46 12.59
C MET A 117 -14.66 8.41 12.00
N ALA A 118 -14.23 7.24 11.53
CA ALA A 118 -13.01 7.10 10.77
C ALA A 118 -13.22 7.71 9.37
N VAL A 119 -12.58 8.84 9.09
CA VAL A 119 -12.84 9.66 7.89
C VAL A 119 -11.90 9.37 6.71
N ARG A 120 -10.91 8.48 6.86
CA ARG A 120 -10.02 8.07 5.76
C ARG A 120 -10.83 7.47 4.61
N GLY A 121 -10.69 8.02 3.40
CA GLY A 121 -11.42 7.59 2.21
C GLY A 121 -12.91 7.97 2.18
N LYS A 122 -13.35 8.90 3.04
CA LYS A 122 -14.75 9.38 3.12
C LYS A 122 -14.87 10.80 2.60
N THR A 123 -16.00 11.10 1.97
CA THR A 123 -16.34 12.45 1.52
C THR A 123 -17.13 13.20 2.61
N LYS A 124 -17.22 14.54 2.48
CA LYS A 124 -18.10 15.36 3.33
C LYS A 124 -19.55 14.86 3.32
N GLN A 125 -20.05 14.43 2.15
CA GLN A 125 -21.41 13.91 2.00
C GLN A 125 -21.60 12.60 2.77
N ASP A 126 -20.59 11.74 2.80
CA ASP A 126 -20.62 10.50 3.60
C ASP A 126 -20.69 10.82 5.10
N ILE A 127 -19.93 11.81 5.56
CA ILE A 127 -19.96 12.25 6.96
C ILE A 127 -21.36 12.76 7.33
N TYR A 128 -21.94 13.65 6.51
CA TYR A 128 -23.29 14.18 6.75
C TYR A 128 -24.37 13.11 6.75
N ARG A 129 -24.29 12.13 5.84
CA ARG A 129 -25.23 11.01 5.80
C ARG A 129 -25.08 10.16 7.06
N THR A 130 -23.85 9.84 7.44
CA THR A 130 -23.54 8.95 8.56
C THR A 130 -23.97 9.56 9.90
N ILE A 131 -23.70 10.85 10.16
CA ILE A 131 -24.14 11.50 11.39
C ILE A 131 -25.67 11.56 11.48
N LYS A 132 -26.38 11.81 10.37
CA LYS A 132 -27.86 11.82 10.32
C LYS A 132 -28.46 10.44 10.54
N GLU A 133 -27.82 9.38 10.03
CA GLU A 133 -28.25 8.00 10.26
C GLU A 133 -28.01 7.60 11.72
N ARG A 134 -26.82 7.89 12.27
CA ARG A 134 -26.44 7.54 13.64
C ARG A 134 -27.20 8.33 14.70
N LEU A 135 -27.63 9.56 14.39
CA LEU A 135 -28.59 10.30 15.21
C LEU A 135 -29.92 9.55 15.44
N LYS A 136 -30.25 8.50 14.68
CA LYS A 136 -31.45 7.66 14.91
C LYS A 136 -31.20 6.54 15.92
N ASN A 137 -29.95 6.25 16.27
CA ASN A 137 -29.61 5.17 17.19
C ASN A 137 -30.06 5.45 18.64
N ASN A 138 -30.12 4.39 19.43
CA ASN A 138 -30.18 4.48 20.89
C ASN A 138 -28.76 4.63 21.47
N TYR A 139 -28.66 5.07 22.73
CA TYR A 139 -27.38 5.34 23.39
C TYR A 139 -26.41 4.14 23.34
N ARG A 140 -26.88 2.92 23.63
CA ARG A 140 -26.01 1.75 23.71
C ARG A 140 -25.41 1.37 22.36
N THR A 141 -26.24 1.34 21.33
CA THR A 141 -25.79 1.11 19.95
C THR A 141 -24.78 2.17 19.52
N GLU A 142 -25.02 3.43 19.88
CA GLU A 142 -24.13 4.51 19.49
C GLU A 142 -22.81 4.52 20.25
N PHE A 143 -22.84 4.14 21.53
CA PHE A 143 -21.65 3.98 22.35
C PHE A 143 -20.74 2.88 21.80
N GLU A 144 -21.31 1.73 21.44
CA GLU A 144 -20.58 0.63 20.80
C GLU A 144 -20.04 1.07 19.43
N GLN A 145 -20.85 1.75 18.61
CA GLN A 145 -20.42 2.27 17.30
C GLN A 145 -19.27 3.28 17.42
N ALA A 146 -19.31 4.18 18.41
CA ALA A 146 -18.23 5.13 18.65
C ALA A 146 -16.92 4.42 18.99
N LEU A 147 -16.96 3.37 19.81
CA LEU A 147 -15.77 2.55 20.10
C LEU A 147 -15.24 1.84 18.86
N GLU A 148 -16.11 1.28 18.01
CA GLU A 148 -15.70 0.66 16.75
C GLU A 148 -14.99 1.64 15.81
N GLU A 149 -15.48 2.88 15.72
CA GLU A 149 -14.82 3.92 14.94
C GLU A 149 -13.46 4.31 15.54
N ILE A 150 -13.34 4.38 16.88
CA ILE A 150 -12.07 4.63 17.57
C ILE A 150 -11.06 3.50 17.30
N LYS A 151 -11.50 2.23 17.31
CA LYS A 151 -10.64 1.09 16.98
C LYS A 151 -10.10 1.19 15.54
N LYS A 152 -10.95 1.55 14.57
CA LYS A 152 -10.52 1.79 13.17
C LYS A 152 -9.52 2.94 13.06
N ILE A 153 -9.75 4.05 13.78
CA ILE A 153 -8.82 5.18 13.83
C ILE A 153 -7.48 4.73 14.42
N ALA A 154 -7.50 4.01 15.54
CA ALA A 154 -6.32 3.46 16.18
C ALA A 154 -5.55 2.52 15.24
N MET A 155 -6.24 1.69 14.45
CA MET A 155 -5.64 0.84 13.42
C MET A 155 -4.85 1.67 12.41
N PHE A 156 -5.46 2.72 11.85
CA PHE A 156 -4.79 3.58 10.87
C PHE A 156 -3.57 4.29 11.46
N ARG A 157 -3.67 4.79 12.69
CA ARG A 157 -2.55 5.44 13.39
C ARG A 157 -1.43 4.45 13.67
N LEU A 158 -1.75 3.26 14.14
CA LEU A 158 -0.78 2.21 14.40
C LEU A 158 -0.09 1.77 13.11
N GLN A 159 -0.84 1.63 12.01
CA GLN A 159 -0.28 1.35 10.68
C GLN A 159 0.67 2.47 10.24
N GLU A 160 0.35 3.74 10.46
CA GLU A 160 1.28 4.83 10.16
C GLU A 160 2.56 4.77 11.02
N ILE A 161 2.43 4.44 12.30
CA ILE A 161 3.56 4.33 13.23
C ILE A 161 4.47 3.14 12.84
N ILE A 162 3.88 2.01 12.45
CA ILE A 162 4.62 0.78 12.13
C ILE A 162 5.04 0.75 10.65
N ASN A 163 4.09 0.84 9.72
CA ASN A 163 4.32 0.78 8.27
C ASN A 163 4.85 2.10 7.66
N GLY A 164 4.84 3.22 8.40
CA GLY A 164 5.56 4.44 8.01
C GLY A 164 7.09 4.27 7.90
N GLY A 165 7.60 3.04 8.10
CA GLY A 165 8.97 2.61 7.87
C GLY A 165 9.25 1.94 6.52
N GLU A 166 8.30 1.82 5.59
CA GLU A 166 8.63 1.40 4.20
C GLU A 166 9.30 2.49 3.34
N MET A 167 9.68 3.60 3.96
CA MET A 167 10.77 4.44 3.46
C MET A 167 12.02 4.19 4.31
N ILE A 168 12.94 3.41 3.74
CA ILE A 168 14.38 3.40 4.01
C ILE A 168 14.79 3.38 5.50
N SER A 169 15.13 2.20 6.02
CA SER A 169 16.17 2.11 7.06
C SER A 169 17.52 2.23 6.37
N MET A 170 18.09 3.43 6.42
CA MET A 170 19.52 3.62 6.28
C MET A 170 20.09 3.90 7.67
N THR A 171 21.25 3.30 7.88
CA THR A 171 22.22 3.43 8.96
C THR A 171 22.06 2.56 10.22
N ASN A 172 23.21 1.95 10.52
CA ASN A 172 23.59 1.26 11.74
C ASN A 172 23.72 2.30 12.88
N ASN A 173 23.18 1.98 14.05
CA ASN A 173 23.46 2.59 15.37
C ASN A 173 23.29 4.13 15.52
N LYS A 174 22.22 4.53 16.24
CA LYS A 174 22.02 5.85 16.90
C LYS A 174 21.65 7.08 16.04
N GLU A 175 21.01 6.93 14.88
CA GLU A 175 20.56 8.10 14.10
C GLU A 175 19.03 8.31 14.13
N ARG A 176 18.64 9.58 14.19
CA ARG A 176 17.25 10.06 14.24
C ARG A 176 16.59 9.90 12.87
N VAL A 177 15.40 9.30 12.80
CA VAL A 177 14.57 9.32 11.59
C VAL A 177 14.09 10.74 11.32
N MET A 178 14.52 11.35 10.21
CA MET A 178 14.17 12.72 9.87
C MET A 178 14.02 12.88 8.35
N TYR A 179 12.77 12.96 7.91
CA TYR A 179 12.42 13.26 6.53
C TYR A 179 11.07 13.99 6.47
N TYR A 180 10.81 14.67 5.36
CA TYR A 180 9.49 15.26 5.05
C TYR A 180 9.27 15.23 3.54
N GLY A 181 8.04 15.49 3.08
CA GLY A 181 7.77 15.46 1.65
C GLY A 181 6.32 15.65 1.25
N LYS A 182 5.97 15.11 0.08
CA LYS A 182 4.65 15.26 -0.54
C LYS A 182 4.18 13.91 -1.09
N GLY A 183 2.98 13.49 -0.68
CA GLY A 183 2.25 12.36 -1.28
C GLY A 183 1.14 12.86 -2.21
N ASP A 184 0.51 11.91 -2.92
CA ASP A 184 -0.61 12.16 -3.84
C ASP A 184 -0.28 13.21 -4.91
N VAL A 185 0.96 13.20 -5.41
CA VAL A 185 1.38 14.08 -6.51
C VAL A 185 1.00 13.43 -7.82
N PHE A 186 -0.28 13.55 -8.18
CA PHE A 186 -0.79 13.11 -9.47
C PHE A 186 -0.20 13.94 -10.61
N ALA A 187 0.27 13.26 -11.65
CA ALA A 187 0.75 13.87 -12.88
C ALA A 187 0.36 12.99 -14.08
N TYR A 188 -0.16 13.63 -15.13
CA TYR A 188 -0.59 12.98 -16.35
C TYR A 188 0.13 13.62 -17.53
N ARG A 189 0.90 12.81 -18.26
CA ARG A 189 1.63 13.23 -19.44
C ARG A 189 1.06 12.56 -20.67
N THR A 190 0.65 13.36 -21.64
CA THR A 190 0.25 12.85 -22.95
C THR A 190 1.45 12.74 -23.88
N TYR A 191 1.44 11.71 -24.73
CA TYR A 191 2.44 11.49 -25.78
C TYR A 191 3.88 11.51 -25.23
N LEU A 192 4.13 10.74 -24.16
CA LEU A 192 5.50 10.44 -23.76
C LEU A 192 6.11 9.50 -24.81
N LYS A 193 7.45 9.46 -24.90
CA LYS A 193 8.16 8.57 -25.83
C LYS A 193 7.65 7.13 -25.65
N PRO A 194 7.21 6.44 -26.72
CA PRO A 194 6.80 5.03 -26.63
C PRO A 194 7.94 4.14 -26.13
N LEU A 195 7.60 3.13 -25.34
CA LEU A 195 8.50 2.02 -25.00
C LEU A 195 8.36 0.95 -26.10
N THR A 196 9.43 0.72 -26.86
CA THR A 196 9.47 -0.24 -27.97
C THR A 196 10.77 -1.04 -27.91
N GLY A 197 10.79 -2.24 -28.52
CA GLY A 197 12.00 -3.06 -28.58
C GLY A 197 12.30 -3.83 -27.30
N VAL A 198 11.28 -4.06 -26.47
CA VAL A 198 11.38 -4.94 -25.29
C VAL A 198 11.56 -6.39 -25.72
N ARG A 199 12.27 -7.18 -24.91
CA ARG A 199 12.39 -8.62 -25.12
C ARG A 199 11.01 -9.28 -25.00
N THR A 200 10.64 -10.14 -25.95
CA THR A 200 9.44 -10.97 -25.85
C THR A 200 9.71 -12.25 -25.05
N ILE A 201 8.68 -12.79 -24.40
CA ILE A 201 8.74 -14.07 -23.69
C ILE A 201 7.55 -14.95 -24.11
N PRO A 202 7.64 -16.29 -23.97
CA PRO A 202 6.56 -17.19 -24.37
C PRO A 202 5.20 -16.90 -23.70
N GLU A 203 5.21 -16.48 -22.44
CA GLU A 203 4.01 -16.27 -21.62
C GLU A 203 3.27 -14.96 -21.94
N SER A 204 3.87 -14.02 -22.69
CA SER A 204 3.31 -12.67 -22.84
C SER A 204 3.33 -12.18 -24.28
N SER A 205 2.19 -11.62 -24.71
CA SER A 205 2.07 -10.91 -26.00
C SER A 205 2.56 -9.45 -25.93
N PHE A 206 2.97 -8.98 -24.74
CA PHE A 206 3.46 -7.63 -24.55
C PHE A 206 4.72 -7.37 -25.39
N SER A 207 4.68 -6.28 -26.16
CA SER A 207 5.75 -5.87 -27.09
C SER A 207 6.15 -4.40 -26.93
N GLY A 208 5.58 -3.70 -25.95
CA GLY A 208 5.86 -2.29 -25.68
C GLY A 208 4.65 -1.53 -25.15
N ARG A 209 4.85 -0.23 -24.86
CA ARG A 209 3.79 0.71 -24.42
C ARG A 209 3.79 1.92 -25.36
N ASN A 210 2.61 2.30 -25.84
CA ASN A 210 2.48 3.46 -26.73
C ASN A 210 2.73 4.80 -26.01
N ASN A 211 2.54 4.83 -24.68
CA ASN A 211 2.67 6.01 -23.83
C ASN A 211 1.87 7.25 -24.32
N ILE A 212 0.72 7.02 -24.98
CA ILE A 212 -0.22 8.10 -25.36
C ILE A 212 -0.72 8.81 -24.10
N ILE A 213 -1.02 8.05 -23.04
CA ILE A 213 -1.26 8.56 -21.69
C ILE A 213 -0.26 7.88 -20.75
N PHE A 214 0.54 8.70 -20.07
CA PHE A 214 1.44 8.28 -19.00
C PHE A 214 0.97 8.94 -17.70
N GLY A 215 0.22 8.21 -16.89
CA GLY A 215 -0.29 8.68 -15.60
C GLY A 215 0.53 8.09 -14.45
N VAL A 216 0.94 8.93 -13.51
CA VAL A 216 1.69 8.51 -12.33
C VAL A 216 1.24 9.27 -11.08
N ASN A 217 1.08 8.56 -9.97
CA ASN A 217 0.94 9.10 -8.63
C ASN A 217 2.30 9.04 -7.93
N VAL A 218 2.88 10.20 -7.62
CA VAL A 218 4.22 10.26 -7.02
C VAL A 218 4.14 10.60 -5.53
N LYS A 219 4.93 9.88 -4.73
CA LYS A 219 5.28 10.25 -3.36
C LYS A 219 6.78 10.56 -3.30
N ILE A 220 7.13 11.72 -2.78
CA ILE A 220 8.51 12.16 -2.55
C ILE A 220 8.74 12.34 -1.05
N ALA A 221 9.88 11.89 -0.56
CA ALA A 221 10.42 12.26 0.74
C ALA A 221 11.90 12.63 0.62
N VAL A 222 12.33 13.60 1.41
CA VAL A 222 13.71 14.07 1.42
C VAL A 222 14.22 14.17 2.86
N GLY A 223 15.51 13.90 3.03
CA GLY A 223 16.20 13.96 4.31
C GLY A 223 17.56 14.65 4.19
N GLY A 224 18.08 15.05 5.33
CA GLY A 224 19.42 15.63 5.45
C GLY A 224 19.63 16.34 6.77
N THR A 225 20.83 16.24 7.33
CA THR A 225 21.16 16.76 8.67
C THR A 225 20.79 18.24 8.86
N LYS A 226 20.96 19.06 7.81
CA LYS A 226 20.65 20.51 7.81
C LYS A 226 19.16 20.84 7.96
N LEU A 227 18.26 19.85 7.88
CA LEU A 227 16.83 20.05 8.06
C LEU A 227 16.41 20.03 9.54
N LEU A 228 17.30 19.70 10.47
CA LEU A 228 16.96 19.50 11.88
C LEU A 228 16.31 20.73 12.53
N THR A 229 16.80 21.94 12.24
CA THR A 229 16.27 23.19 12.80
C THR A 229 14.84 23.47 12.37
N SER A 230 14.38 22.93 11.24
CA SER A 230 12.96 23.03 10.85
C SER A 230 12.02 22.33 11.83
N PHE A 231 12.49 21.26 12.49
CA PHE A 231 11.72 20.53 13.51
C PHE A 231 11.94 21.10 14.90
N THR A 232 13.20 21.39 15.28
CA THR A 232 13.53 21.79 16.66
C THR A 232 13.27 23.25 16.95
N GLU A 233 13.36 24.11 15.94
CA GLU A 233 13.29 25.57 16.08
C GLU A 233 12.20 26.20 15.21
N GLY A 234 11.56 25.43 14.33
CA GLY A 234 10.61 25.96 13.35
C GLY A 234 11.27 26.83 12.27
N ASP A 235 12.59 26.71 12.09
CA ASP A 235 13.34 27.46 11.08
C ASP A 235 13.11 26.86 9.68
N ASN A 236 12.34 27.58 8.87
CA ASN A 236 12.00 27.17 7.51
C ASN A 236 13.01 27.62 6.45
N SER A 237 14.15 28.21 6.82
CA SER A 237 15.14 28.78 5.88
C SER A 237 15.69 27.77 4.87
N LEU A 238 15.78 26.50 5.25
CA LEU A 238 16.22 25.39 4.40
C LEU A 238 15.08 24.45 3.99
N VAL A 239 13.83 24.82 4.27
CA VAL A 239 12.68 23.98 3.91
C VAL A 239 12.27 24.28 2.46
N VAL A 240 12.38 23.28 1.61
CA VAL A 240 11.72 23.29 0.30
C VAL A 240 10.24 23.04 0.55
N ALA A 241 9.39 24.06 0.37
CA ALA A 241 7.96 23.89 0.56
C ALA A 241 7.42 22.66 -0.22
N THR A 242 6.57 21.85 0.42
CA THR A 242 6.08 20.61 -0.20
C THR A 242 5.24 20.86 -1.45
N ASP A 243 4.65 22.07 -1.58
CA ASP A 243 4.04 22.52 -2.84
C ASP A 243 5.07 22.76 -3.96
N SER A 244 6.25 23.31 -3.62
CA SER A 244 7.37 23.43 -4.56
C SER A 244 7.86 22.06 -5.03
N MET A 245 7.85 21.03 -4.17
CA MET A 245 8.16 19.65 -4.57
C MET A 245 7.13 19.11 -5.58
N LYS A 246 5.83 19.33 -5.33
CA LYS A 246 4.76 18.98 -6.28
C LYS A 246 4.97 19.65 -7.65
N ASN A 247 5.21 20.96 -7.65
CA ASN A 247 5.46 21.73 -8.87
C ASN A 247 6.74 21.25 -9.59
N PHE A 248 7.77 20.87 -8.82
CA PHE A 248 9.02 20.33 -9.36
C PHE A 248 8.76 19.03 -10.12
N ILE A 249 8.08 18.06 -9.51
CA ILE A 249 7.75 16.76 -10.13
C ILE A 249 6.94 16.95 -11.41
N GLN A 250 5.86 17.74 -11.35
CA GLN A 250 4.96 17.95 -12.50
C GLN A 250 5.69 18.62 -13.68
N ARG A 251 6.55 19.61 -13.42
CA ARG A 251 7.37 20.25 -14.46
C ARG A 251 8.42 19.30 -15.05
N HIS A 252 9.03 18.45 -14.23
CA HIS A 252 10.01 17.48 -14.71
C HIS A 252 9.35 16.37 -15.54
N LEU A 253 8.08 16.02 -15.28
CA LEU A 253 7.37 15.09 -16.16
C LEU A 253 7.16 15.68 -17.57
N ALA A 254 7.03 17.01 -17.68
CA ALA A 254 6.97 17.68 -18.98
C ALA A 254 8.31 17.65 -19.72
N SER A 255 9.44 17.77 -19.02
CA SER A 255 10.78 17.74 -19.62
C SER A 255 11.41 16.35 -19.75
N TYR A 256 10.80 15.32 -19.15
CA TYR A 256 11.28 13.96 -19.24
C TYR A 256 11.16 13.40 -20.66
N THR A 257 12.23 12.76 -21.14
CA THR A 257 12.37 12.25 -22.52
C THR A 257 12.52 10.74 -22.60
N GLY A 258 12.53 10.03 -21.46
CA GLY A 258 12.59 8.58 -21.41
C GLY A 258 11.21 7.93 -21.57
N THR A 259 11.11 6.66 -21.19
CA THR A 259 9.97 5.79 -21.55
C THR A 259 9.32 5.08 -20.35
N THR A 260 9.92 5.14 -19.16
CA THR A 260 9.51 4.33 -17.98
C THR A 260 9.31 5.17 -16.72
N ILE A 261 8.60 4.62 -15.74
CA ILE A 261 8.40 5.26 -14.42
C ILE A 261 9.74 5.28 -13.67
N GLU A 262 10.48 4.18 -13.67
CA GLU A 262 11.80 4.06 -13.05
C GLU A 262 12.76 5.14 -13.54
N GLY A 263 12.85 5.33 -14.86
CA GLY A 263 13.69 6.36 -15.46
C GLY A 263 13.22 7.76 -15.11
N PHE A 264 11.90 7.98 -14.99
CA PHE A 264 11.34 9.24 -14.53
C PHE A 264 11.71 9.53 -13.07
N LEU A 265 11.62 8.54 -12.18
CA LEU A 265 12.02 8.70 -10.78
C LEU A 265 13.52 9.03 -10.66
N LYS A 266 14.39 8.34 -11.43
CA LYS A 266 15.83 8.65 -11.49
C LYS A 266 16.06 10.09 -11.93
N TYR A 267 15.37 10.52 -12.97
CA TYR A 267 15.48 11.87 -13.52
C TYR A 267 15.09 12.93 -12.47
N VAL A 268 13.96 12.75 -11.79
CA VAL A 268 13.48 13.65 -10.75
C VAL A 268 14.44 13.67 -9.56
N ALA A 269 14.82 12.51 -9.02
CA ALA A 269 15.70 12.42 -7.86
C ALA A 269 17.06 13.06 -8.11
N THR A 270 17.67 12.75 -9.26
CA THR A 270 18.94 13.36 -9.68
C THR A 270 18.82 14.88 -9.80
N SER A 271 17.75 15.36 -10.43
CA SER A 271 17.51 16.80 -10.62
C SER A 271 17.27 17.51 -9.30
N PHE A 272 16.55 16.87 -8.37
CA PHE A 272 16.23 17.44 -7.06
C PHE A 272 17.49 17.58 -6.21
N LEU A 273 18.31 16.52 -6.12
CA LEU A 273 19.58 16.57 -5.40
C LEU A 273 20.53 17.59 -6.01
N LYS A 274 20.63 17.68 -7.35
CA LYS A 274 21.44 18.73 -8.02
C LYS A 274 20.96 20.14 -7.71
N LYS A 275 19.64 20.35 -7.56
CA LYS A 275 19.05 21.66 -7.30
C LYS A 275 19.21 22.10 -5.83
N TYR A 276 19.07 21.16 -4.89
CA TYR A 276 19.05 21.44 -3.46
C TYR A 276 20.23 20.75 -2.76
N SER A 277 21.37 21.44 -2.68
CA SER A 277 22.62 20.89 -2.14
C SER A 277 22.61 20.56 -0.64
N HIS A 278 21.62 21.06 0.12
CA HIS A 278 21.46 20.74 1.54
C HIS A 278 20.66 19.44 1.77
N ILE A 279 20.14 18.83 0.71
CA ILE A 279 19.42 17.55 0.77
C ILE A 279 20.42 16.42 0.55
N GLU A 280 20.40 15.47 1.47
CA GLU A 280 21.33 14.33 1.51
C GLU A 280 20.67 13.06 1.01
N THR A 281 19.36 12.88 1.24
CA THR A 281 18.63 11.69 0.83
C THR A 281 17.33 12.07 0.13
N ILE A 282 16.93 11.26 -0.84
CA ILE A 282 15.64 11.36 -1.52
C ILE A 282 15.08 9.96 -1.75
N SER A 283 13.80 9.80 -1.43
CA SER A 283 13.00 8.61 -1.71
C SER A 283 11.84 9.00 -2.61
N LEU A 284 11.63 8.24 -3.68
CA LEU A 284 10.53 8.40 -4.60
C LEU A 284 9.78 7.08 -4.76
N ILE A 285 8.46 7.16 -4.76
CA ILE A 285 7.56 6.10 -5.19
C ILE A 285 6.74 6.67 -6.35
N GLY A 286 6.64 5.93 -7.44
CA GLY A 286 5.75 6.24 -8.56
C GLY A 286 4.82 5.06 -8.80
N GLU A 287 3.54 5.26 -8.56
CA GLU A 287 2.48 4.30 -8.87
C GLU A 287 1.84 4.67 -10.20
N GLU A 288 1.73 3.71 -11.11
CA GLU A 288 1.04 3.91 -12.37
C GLU A 288 -0.45 4.22 -12.14
N ILE A 289 -0.99 5.10 -12.98
CA ILE A 289 -2.43 5.26 -13.13
C ILE A 289 -2.79 4.61 -14.47
N PRO A 290 -3.23 3.34 -14.49
CA PRO A 290 -3.31 2.56 -15.72
C PRO A 290 -4.50 2.99 -16.60
N PHE A 291 -4.26 2.98 -17.90
CA PHE A 291 -5.25 3.28 -18.94
C PHE A 291 -5.29 2.16 -19.97
N GLU A 292 -6.44 1.51 -20.10
CA GLU A 292 -6.69 0.48 -21.11
C GLU A 292 -7.23 1.11 -22.39
N THR A 293 -6.88 0.55 -23.54
CA THR A 293 -7.49 0.93 -24.82
C THR A 293 -8.98 0.56 -24.83
N THR A 294 -9.78 1.37 -25.49
CA THR A 294 -11.19 1.05 -25.77
C THR A 294 -11.36 0.69 -27.24
N SER A 295 -12.46 0.01 -27.57
CA SER A 295 -12.81 -0.29 -28.96
C SER A 295 -13.59 0.86 -29.59
N ALA A 296 -13.25 1.21 -30.83
CA ALA A 296 -13.96 2.18 -31.66
C ALA A 296 -14.33 1.59 -33.02
N LEU A 297 -15.49 1.96 -33.54
CA LEU A 297 -15.91 1.61 -34.90
C LEU A 297 -15.35 2.65 -35.88
N SER A 298 -14.46 2.24 -36.77
CA SER A 298 -13.92 3.06 -37.85
C SER A 298 -13.98 2.27 -39.16
N ASP A 299 -14.49 2.86 -40.23
CA ASP A 299 -14.62 2.22 -41.56
C ASP A 299 -15.25 0.81 -41.51
N ARG A 300 -16.30 0.65 -40.69
CA ARG A 300 -17.03 -0.61 -40.44
C ARG A 300 -16.22 -1.72 -39.75
N ASN A 301 -14.99 -1.45 -39.30
CA ASN A 301 -14.17 -2.37 -38.51
C ASN A 301 -14.05 -1.89 -37.06
N ILE A 302 -14.05 -2.83 -36.12
CA ILE A 302 -13.74 -2.54 -34.72
C ILE A 302 -12.23 -2.50 -34.57
N THR A 303 -11.70 -1.37 -34.12
CA THR A 303 -10.27 -1.14 -33.90
C THR A 303 -10.03 -0.56 -32.50
N ALA A 304 -8.81 -0.67 -31.98
CA ALA A 304 -8.45 0.00 -30.74
C ALA A 304 -8.43 1.52 -30.95
N SER A 305 -9.05 2.26 -30.04
CA SER A 305 -9.04 3.73 -30.05
C SER A 305 -7.68 4.25 -29.59
N ASP A 306 -7.18 5.25 -30.31
CA ASP A 306 -6.01 6.07 -29.99
C ASP A 306 -6.38 7.35 -29.22
N LEU A 307 -7.67 7.59 -28.98
CA LEU A 307 -8.21 8.80 -28.35
C LEU A 307 -8.94 8.52 -27.04
N VAL A 308 -9.69 7.41 -26.95
CA VAL A 308 -10.53 7.08 -25.80
C VAL A 308 -9.94 5.91 -25.03
N PHE A 309 -9.63 6.16 -23.76
CA PHE A 309 -9.03 5.18 -22.86
C PHE A 309 -9.89 4.99 -21.62
N LYS A 310 -9.92 3.76 -21.10
CA LYS A 310 -10.60 3.42 -19.85
C LYS A 310 -9.59 3.46 -18.72
N ARG A 311 -9.79 4.34 -17.73
CA ARG A 311 -9.01 4.30 -16.48
C ARG A 311 -9.25 2.96 -15.78
N SER A 312 -8.21 2.14 -15.64
CA SER A 312 -8.29 0.88 -14.93
C SER A 312 -8.15 1.10 -13.42
N ARG A 313 -8.74 0.19 -12.64
CA ARG A 313 -8.62 0.12 -11.18
C ARG A 313 -8.28 -1.31 -10.75
N ASN A 314 -7.74 -2.08 -11.70
CA ASN A 314 -7.24 -3.43 -11.45
C ASN A 314 -5.78 -3.30 -10.98
N GLU A 315 -4.91 -4.20 -11.42
CA GLU A 315 -3.49 -4.14 -11.15
C GLU A 315 -2.84 -2.90 -11.78
N TYR A 316 -1.77 -2.40 -11.16
CA TYR A 316 -0.97 -1.30 -11.67
C TYR A 316 0.51 -1.53 -11.38
N SER A 317 1.37 -1.04 -12.27
CA SER A 317 2.81 -1.06 -12.02
C SER A 317 3.22 0.03 -11.02
N PHE A 318 4.34 -0.19 -10.33
CA PHE A 318 4.96 0.85 -9.51
C PHE A 318 6.48 0.73 -9.54
N ALA A 319 7.15 1.81 -9.16
CA ALA A 319 8.59 1.83 -8.95
C ALA A 319 8.93 2.58 -7.68
N THR A 320 10.00 2.15 -7.01
CA THR A 320 10.62 2.87 -5.90
C THR A 320 12.07 3.17 -6.25
N LEU A 321 12.54 4.34 -5.84
CA LEU A 321 13.93 4.75 -6.02
C LEU A 321 14.40 5.56 -4.82
N ASN A 322 15.53 5.12 -4.26
CA ASN A 322 16.20 5.79 -3.16
C ASN A 322 17.59 6.24 -3.62
N MET A 323 17.91 7.51 -3.43
CA MET A 323 19.21 8.08 -3.77
C MET A 323 19.80 8.86 -2.61
N VAL A 324 21.13 8.88 -2.53
CA VAL A 324 21.87 9.65 -1.53
C VAL A 324 22.94 10.50 -2.19
N ARG A 325 23.20 11.65 -1.59
CA ARG A 325 24.41 12.43 -1.78
C ARG A 325 25.47 11.93 -0.81
N ARG A 326 26.64 11.56 -1.33
CA ARG A 326 27.82 11.19 -0.55
C ARG A 326 28.63 12.42 -0.15
N GLU A 327 29.59 12.25 0.75
CA GLU A 327 30.47 13.34 1.22
C GLU A 327 31.30 13.98 0.09
N ASN A 328 31.60 13.24 -0.98
CA ASN A 328 32.30 13.73 -2.16
C ASN A 328 31.37 14.42 -3.20
N ASP A 329 30.14 14.75 -2.80
CA ASP A 329 29.07 15.28 -3.65
C ASP A 329 28.58 14.37 -4.78
N SER A 330 29.04 13.11 -4.84
CA SER A 330 28.48 12.11 -5.76
C SER A 330 27.05 11.77 -5.35
N ILE A 331 26.22 11.46 -6.34
CA ILE A 331 24.84 11.04 -6.14
C ILE A 331 24.75 9.58 -6.57
N ASP A 332 24.40 8.72 -5.62
CA ASP A 332 24.31 7.27 -5.85
C ASP A 332 22.87 6.80 -5.64
N ILE A 333 22.46 5.83 -6.45
CA ILE A 333 21.26 5.04 -6.18
C ILE A 333 21.64 3.98 -5.14
N ILE A 334 20.84 3.87 -4.08
CA ILE A 334 21.11 2.95 -2.97
C ILE A 334 20.16 1.77 -2.97
N ASP A 335 18.98 1.96 -3.55
CA ASP A 335 17.92 0.95 -3.59
C ASP A 335 16.93 1.32 -4.68
N GLN A 336 16.49 0.30 -5.43
CA GLN A 336 15.52 0.42 -6.52
C GLN A 336 14.72 -0.88 -6.58
N TYR A 337 13.40 -0.75 -6.65
CA TYR A 337 12.50 -1.85 -6.97
C TYR A 337 11.54 -1.41 -8.06
N SER A 338 11.19 -2.35 -8.92
CA SER A 338 10.02 -2.26 -9.79
C SER A 338 8.98 -3.26 -9.28
N GLY A 339 7.71 -3.05 -9.59
CA GLY A 339 6.68 -3.95 -9.13
C GLY A 339 5.36 -3.83 -9.87
N ILE A 340 4.48 -4.78 -9.57
CA ILE A 340 3.06 -4.75 -9.87
C ILE A 340 2.27 -5.00 -8.59
N SER A 341 1.22 -4.21 -8.38
CA SER A 341 0.39 -4.24 -7.18
C SER A 341 -1.06 -4.56 -7.55
N ASP A 342 -1.79 -5.10 -6.57
CA ASP A 342 -3.23 -5.38 -6.65
C ASP A 342 -3.64 -6.35 -7.78
N LEU A 343 -2.78 -7.31 -8.12
CA LEU A 343 -3.14 -8.38 -9.04
C LEU A 343 -4.04 -9.40 -8.35
N GLN A 344 -5.28 -9.54 -8.82
CA GLN A 344 -6.28 -10.43 -8.21
C GLN A 344 -6.65 -11.55 -9.18
N LEU A 345 -6.34 -12.80 -8.83
CA LEU A 345 -6.50 -13.96 -9.71
C LEU A 345 -7.28 -15.07 -9.01
N ILE A 346 -8.33 -15.55 -9.66
CA ILE A 346 -9.07 -16.73 -9.23
C ILE A 346 -8.86 -17.89 -10.21
N LYS A 347 -8.47 -19.06 -9.70
CA LYS A 347 -8.40 -20.31 -10.46
C LYS A 347 -9.50 -21.24 -9.98
N VAL A 348 -10.46 -21.55 -10.86
CA VAL A 348 -11.74 -22.22 -10.49
C VAL A 348 -11.61 -23.68 -10.04
N SER A 349 -10.51 -24.36 -10.35
CA SER A 349 -10.26 -25.75 -9.97
C SER A 349 -8.76 -26.10 -10.08
N GLY A 350 -8.37 -27.28 -9.61
CA GLY A 350 -6.97 -27.74 -9.68
C GLY A 350 -6.10 -27.11 -8.59
N ASN A 351 -6.70 -26.88 -7.43
CA ASN A 351 -6.02 -26.34 -6.25
C ASN A 351 -6.41 -27.17 -5.03
N SER A 352 -5.42 -27.75 -4.39
CA SER A 352 -5.58 -28.53 -3.16
C SER A 352 -4.92 -27.80 -1.99
N PHE A 353 -5.43 -28.05 -0.79
CA PHE A 353 -4.77 -27.65 0.45
C PHE A 353 -5.06 -28.71 1.51
N VAL A 354 -4.11 -29.63 1.65
CA VAL A 354 -4.19 -30.85 2.48
C VAL A 354 -2.85 -31.07 3.19
N GLY A 355 -2.84 -31.88 4.25
CA GLY A 355 -1.61 -32.25 4.97
C GLY A 355 -1.06 -31.16 5.90
N PHE A 356 -1.86 -30.16 6.26
CA PHE A 356 -1.50 -29.17 7.29
C PHE A 356 -1.62 -29.77 8.70
N ILE A 357 -0.94 -29.15 9.66
CA ILE A 357 -0.98 -29.56 11.08
C ILE A 357 -2.44 -29.57 11.57
N ARG A 358 -2.82 -30.63 12.30
CA ARG A 358 -4.14 -30.77 12.91
C ARG A 358 -4.01 -30.89 14.43
N ASP A 359 -4.59 -29.93 15.12
CA ASP A 359 -4.58 -29.81 16.58
C ASP A 359 -5.91 -29.21 17.09
N GLU A 360 -5.98 -28.85 18.37
CA GLU A 360 -7.17 -28.28 19.00
C GLU A 360 -7.65 -26.94 18.41
N TYR A 361 -6.83 -26.26 17.61
CA TYR A 361 -7.17 -25.00 16.94
C TYR A 361 -7.70 -25.21 15.51
N THR A 362 -7.65 -26.44 14.99
CA THR A 362 -7.92 -26.73 13.58
C THR A 362 -9.40 -26.92 13.30
N THR A 363 -10.03 -25.91 12.69
CA THR A 363 -11.42 -25.98 12.19
C THR A 363 -11.53 -26.16 10.68
N LEU A 364 -10.45 -25.89 9.94
CA LEU A 364 -10.43 -25.97 8.49
C LEU A 364 -10.48 -27.44 8.01
N PRO A 365 -11.44 -27.81 7.14
CA PRO A 365 -11.41 -29.10 6.47
C PRO A 365 -10.28 -29.13 5.43
N GLU A 366 -9.77 -30.33 5.17
CA GLU A 366 -8.95 -30.53 3.97
C GLU A 366 -9.82 -30.32 2.73
N ASP A 367 -9.29 -29.61 1.74
CA ASP A 367 -9.98 -29.40 0.47
C ASP A 367 -9.04 -29.82 -0.67
N THR A 368 -9.42 -30.85 -1.39
CA THR A 368 -8.65 -31.38 -2.51
C THR A 368 -8.89 -30.60 -3.81
N ASN A 369 -9.93 -29.75 -3.87
CA ASN A 369 -10.24 -28.96 -5.06
C ASN A 369 -11.10 -27.72 -4.75
N ARG A 370 -10.44 -26.58 -4.52
CA ARG A 370 -11.07 -25.28 -4.24
C ARG A 370 -10.79 -24.23 -5.32
N PRO A 371 -11.68 -23.24 -5.50
CA PRO A 371 -11.41 -22.11 -6.40
C PRO A 371 -10.46 -21.11 -5.71
N LEU A 372 -9.15 -21.37 -5.78
CA LEU A 372 -8.15 -20.55 -5.09
C LEU A 372 -8.19 -19.12 -5.63
N PHE A 373 -8.48 -18.16 -4.75
CA PHE A 373 -8.50 -16.73 -5.06
C PHE A 373 -7.36 -16.03 -4.32
N VAL A 374 -6.40 -15.49 -5.07
CA VAL A 374 -5.20 -14.84 -4.53
C VAL A 374 -5.10 -13.40 -4.97
N TYR A 375 -4.66 -12.55 -4.05
CA TYR A 375 -4.17 -11.21 -4.36
C TYR A 375 -2.65 -11.24 -4.28
N LEU A 376 -1.97 -10.64 -5.25
CA LEU A 376 -0.52 -10.68 -5.41
C LEU A 376 0.03 -9.27 -5.62
N ASN A 377 1.01 -8.90 -4.80
CA ASN A 377 1.94 -7.82 -5.08
C ASN A 377 3.30 -8.47 -5.38
N ILE A 378 3.90 -8.13 -6.51
CA ILE A 378 5.15 -8.73 -6.98
C ILE A 378 6.15 -7.60 -7.22
N LYS A 379 7.28 -7.65 -6.52
CA LYS A 379 8.40 -6.70 -6.60
C LYS A 379 9.60 -7.42 -7.19
N TRP A 380 10.43 -6.75 -7.98
CA TRP A 380 11.70 -7.29 -8.45
C TRP A 380 12.82 -6.28 -8.37
N LYS A 381 14.05 -6.78 -8.20
CA LYS A 381 15.29 -6.02 -8.33
C LYS A 381 16.10 -6.47 -9.52
N TYR A 382 16.72 -5.51 -10.18
CA TYR A 382 17.74 -5.78 -11.19
C TYR A 382 19.11 -6.00 -10.55
N LYS A 383 19.93 -6.85 -11.18
CA LYS A 383 21.37 -6.94 -10.89
C LYS A 383 22.09 -5.64 -11.29
N ASN A 384 21.72 -5.12 -12.46
CA ASN A 384 22.17 -3.83 -12.95
C ASN A 384 20.99 -2.84 -12.95
N ILE A 385 21.03 -1.85 -12.06
CA ILE A 385 19.94 -0.87 -11.89
C ILE A 385 19.66 -0.09 -13.18
N GLU A 386 20.66 0.11 -14.04
CA GLU A 386 20.49 0.84 -15.31
C GLU A 386 19.48 0.15 -16.26
N ASP A 387 19.33 -1.17 -16.17
CA ASP A 387 18.38 -1.94 -16.97
C ASP A 387 16.91 -1.56 -16.66
N SER A 388 16.65 -1.00 -15.47
CA SER A 388 15.31 -0.55 -15.05
C SER A 388 14.84 0.70 -15.79
N PHE A 389 15.74 1.51 -16.36
CA PHE A 389 15.38 2.83 -16.92
C PHE A 389 14.85 2.79 -18.35
N GLY A 390 14.93 1.63 -19.01
CA GLY A 390 14.42 1.44 -20.37
C GLY A 390 15.26 2.12 -21.45
N ASP A 391 16.50 2.55 -21.14
CA ASP A 391 17.44 3.10 -22.13
C ASP A 391 17.90 2.01 -23.12
N ASN A 392 18.10 0.78 -22.62
CA ASN A 392 18.28 -0.45 -23.41
C ASN A 392 17.04 -1.35 -23.19
N PRO A 393 15.96 -1.16 -23.98
CA PRO A 393 14.65 -1.74 -23.70
C PRO A 393 14.63 -3.27 -23.72
N GLU A 394 15.59 -3.93 -24.36
CA GLU A 394 15.73 -5.39 -24.40
C GLU A 394 16.10 -6.03 -23.04
N TYR A 395 16.58 -5.21 -22.10
CA TYR A 395 16.86 -5.61 -20.72
C TYR A 395 15.77 -5.19 -19.74
N TYR A 396 14.85 -4.31 -20.15
CA TYR A 396 13.75 -3.87 -19.31
C TYR A 396 12.76 -5.02 -19.08
N VAL A 397 12.35 -5.18 -17.82
CA VAL A 397 11.32 -6.13 -17.39
C VAL A 397 10.04 -5.38 -17.13
N ALA A 398 9.05 -5.58 -18.00
CA ALA A 398 7.76 -4.92 -17.90
C ALA A 398 6.81 -5.63 -16.93
N ALA A 399 6.06 -4.86 -16.14
CA ALA A 399 5.07 -5.37 -15.20
C ALA A 399 3.99 -6.24 -15.87
N GLU A 400 3.61 -5.93 -17.11
CA GLU A 400 2.68 -6.70 -17.92
C GLU A 400 3.20 -8.12 -18.17
N GLN A 401 4.51 -8.26 -18.44
CA GLN A 401 5.11 -9.58 -18.64
C GLN A 401 5.16 -10.38 -17.34
N ILE A 402 5.42 -9.71 -16.21
CA ILE A 402 5.39 -10.34 -14.87
C ILE A 402 3.99 -10.82 -14.52
N ARG A 403 2.95 -10.00 -14.77
CA ARG A 403 1.55 -10.40 -14.62
C ARG A 403 1.23 -11.62 -15.48
N ASP A 404 1.61 -11.59 -16.75
CA ASP A 404 1.27 -12.65 -17.69
C ASP A 404 1.97 -13.96 -17.29
N ILE A 405 3.22 -13.92 -16.83
CA ILE A 405 3.91 -15.08 -16.20
C ILE A 405 3.12 -15.60 -15.00
N ALA A 406 2.71 -14.72 -14.08
CA ALA A 406 1.95 -15.12 -12.90
C ALA A 406 0.66 -15.85 -13.28
N THR A 407 -0.07 -15.34 -14.29
CA THR A 407 -1.28 -16.01 -14.79
C THR A 407 -0.99 -17.35 -15.47
N SER A 408 0.06 -17.44 -16.29
CA SER A 408 0.44 -18.67 -17.01
C SER A 408 0.86 -19.76 -16.03
N VAL A 409 1.75 -19.45 -15.09
CA VAL A 409 2.20 -20.40 -14.07
C VAL A 409 1.03 -20.83 -13.18
N PHE A 410 0.16 -19.91 -12.77
CA PHE A 410 -1.02 -20.27 -11.98
C PHE A 410 -1.95 -21.20 -12.77
N HIS A 411 -2.14 -20.97 -14.06
CA HIS A 411 -2.89 -21.85 -14.94
C HIS A 411 -2.27 -23.26 -15.05
N GLU A 412 -0.97 -23.35 -15.35
CA GLU A 412 -0.23 -24.60 -15.56
C GLU A 412 -0.13 -25.48 -14.30
N THR A 413 -0.14 -24.87 -13.11
CA THR A 413 0.21 -25.56 -11.87
C THR A 413 -1.01 -26.18 -11.16
N GLU A 414 -0.99 -27.47 -10.87
CA GLU A 414 -1.85 -28.06 -9.84
C GLU A 414 -1.38 -27.57 -8.46
N THR A 415 -2.02 -26.54 -7.93
CA THR A 415 -1.48 -25.82 -6.77
C THR A 415 -1.69 -26.59 -5.47
N LEU A 416 -0.64 -26.65 -4.64
CA LEU A 416 -0.65 -27.30 -3.32
C LEU A 416 -0.87 -26.30 -2.18
N SER A 417 -0.51 -25.04 -2.43
CA SER A 417 -0.62 -23.91 -1.50
C SER A 417 -0.25 -22.62 -2.24
N ILE A 418 -0.53 -21.47 -1.64
CA ILE A 418 -0.08 -20.18 -2.18
C ILE A 418 1.44 -20.07 -2.09
N GLN A 419 2.04 -20.57 -1.01
CA GLN A 419 3.50 -20.64 -0.83
C GLN A 419 4.18 -21.36 -2.01
N HIS A 420 3.64 -22.51 -2.41
CA HIS A 420 4.16 -23.26 -3.56
C HIS A 420 3.97 -22.49 -4.87
N LEU A 421 2.80 -21.87 -5.06
CA LEU A 421 2.49 -21.09 -6.24
C LEU A 421 3.46 -19.90 -6.43
N ILE A 422 3.64 -19.07 -5.40
CA ILE A 422 4.49 -17.86 -5.51
C ILE A 422 5.97 -18.21 -5.69
N TYR A 423 6.42 -19.34 -5.12
CA TYR A 423 7.77 -19.86 -5.37
C TYR A 423 7.96 -20.19 -6.85
N LEU A 424 7.03 -20.94 -7.47
CA LEU A 424 7.10 -21.30 -8.88
C LEU A 424 7.00 -20.08 -9.81
N ILE A 425 6.14 -19.10 -9.47
CA ILE A 425 6.06 -17.84 -10.22
C ILE A 425 7.40 -17.11 -10.17
N GLY A 426 8.00 -16.98 -8.98
CA GLY A 426 9.29 -16.30 -8.83
C GLY A 426 10.43 -17.01 -9.57
N CYS A 427 10.49 -18.34 -9.53
CA CYS A 427 11.45 -19.11 -10.32
C CYS A 427 11.27 -18.85 -11.82
N ARG A 428 10.03 -18.91 -12.35
CA ARG A 428 9.76 -18.66 -13.76
C ARG A 428 10.15 -17.25 -14.19
N ILE A 429 9.89 -16.24 -13.35
CA ILE A 429 10.30 -14.86 -13.60
C ILE A 429 11.82 -14.76 -13.72
N LEU A 430 12.57 -15.32 -12.77
CA LEU A 430 14.03 -15.26 -12.76
C LEU A 430 14.67 -16.06 -13.91
N GLU A 431 14.04 -17.15 -14.35
CA GLU A 431 14.44 -17.92 -15.54
C GLU A 431 14.27 -17.09 -16.83
N ARG A 432 13.15 -16.37 -16.97
CA ARG A 432 12.88 -15.52 -18.15
C ARG A 432 13.75 -14.26 -18.17
N PHE A 433 14.06 -13.73 -16.99
CA PHE A 433 14.77 -12.47 -16.81
C PHE A 433 16.04 -12.67 -15.97
N PRO A 434 17.11 -13.23 -16.55
CA PRO A 434 18.37 -13.50 -15.84
C PRO A 434 19.08 -12.24 -15.34
N GLN A 435 18.69 -11.05 -15.83
CA GLN A 435 19.16 -9.76 -15.34
C GLN A 435 18.57 -9.35 -13.98
N LEU A 436 17.53 -10.04 -13.49
CA LEU A 436 16.97 -9.82 -12.16
C LEU A 436 17.82 -10.51 -11.08
N GLN A 437 17.92 -9.88 -9.90
CA GLN A 437 18.60 -10.42 -8.73
C GLN A 437 17.63 -11.25 -7.87
N GLU A 438 16.42 -10.74 -7.67
CA GLU A 438 15.42 -11.32 -6.79
C GLU A 438 14.01 -10.87 -7.21
N VAL A 439 13.01 -11.67 -6.82
CA VAL A 439 11.58 -11.38 -6.93
C VAL A 439 10.94 -11.61 -5.56
N ASN A 440 10.29 -10.58 -5.04
CA ASN A 440 9.60 -10.59 -3.77
C ASN A 440 8.09 -10.59 -3.98
N PHE A 441 7.38 -11.33 -3.13
CA PHE A 441 5.94 -11.48 -3.15
C PHE A 441 5.35 -11.08 -1.81
N GLU A 442 4.23 -10.36 -1.86
CA GLU A 442 3.25 -10.30 -0.80
C GLU A 442 1.94 -10.85 -1.36
N SER A 443 1.39 -11.89 -0.75
CA SER A 443 0.17 -12.55 -1.21
C SER A 443 -0.90 -12.61 -0.14
N GLN A 444 -2.17 -12.58 -0.55
CA GLN A 444 -3.32 -12.76 0.32
C GLN A 444 -4.26 -13.83 -0.22
N ASN A 445 -4.89 -14.59 0.66
CA ASN A 445 -5.90 -15.58 0.32
C ASN A 445 -7.30 -15.01 0.56
N HIS A 446 -8.06 -14.87 -0.53
CA HIS A 446 -9.46 -14.41 -0.53
C HIS A 446 -10.42 -15.49 -1.06
N THR A 447 -10.04 -16.77 -0.92
CA THR A 447 -10.86 -17.90 -1.39
C THR A 447 -12.24 -17.88 -0.75
N TRP A 448 -13.28 -17.99 -1.58
CA TRP A 448 -14.68 -17.95 -1.17
C TRP A 448 -15.12 -19.19 -0.38
N ASP A 449 -16.11 -18.98 0.49
CA ASP A 449 -16.80 -20.05 1.21
C ASP A 449 -17.80 -20.76 0.28
N LYS A 450 -17.77 -22.10 0.28
CA LYS A 450 -18.68 -22.94 -0.54
C LYS A 450 -20.06 -23.04 0.13
N ILE A 451 -21.13 -22.79 -0.64
CA ILE A 451 -22.54 -22.83 -0.17
C ILE A 451 -23.30 -24.02 -0.77
N VAL A 452 -23.15 -24.26 -2.07
CA VAL A 452 -23.78 -25.41 -2.75
C VAL A 452 -22.69 -26.25 -3.40
N GLU A 453 -22.58 -27.51 -2.97
CA GLU A 453 -21.56 -28.44 -3.45
C GLU A 453 -21.93 -29.16 -4.75
N GLU A 454 -23.21 -29.49 -4.94
CA GLU A 454 -23.69 -30.20 -6.11
C GLU A 454 -24.91 -29.50 -6.70
N ILE A 455 -24.88 -29.27 -8.02
CA ILE A 455 -26.01 -28.74 -8.79
C ILE A 455 -26.43 -29.81 -9.81
N PRO A 456 -27.66 -30.35 -9.74
CA PRO A 456 -28.10 -31.38 -10.66
C PRO A 456 -27.94 -30.96 -12.14
N GLY A 457 -27.19 -31.75 -12.91
CA GLY A 457 -26.94 -31.49 -14.33
C GLY A 457 -25.86 -30.43 -14.64
N SER A 458 -25.09 -29.98 -13.64
CA SER A 458 -24.02 -28.99 -13.83
C SER A 458 -22.75 -29.38 -13.06
N GLN A 459 -21.58 -29.03 -13.60
CA GLN A 459 -20.31 -29.09 -12.86
C GLN A 459 -20.10 -27.88 -11.94
N GLY A 460 -21.01 -26.90 -11.99
CA GLY A 460 -20.94 -25.68 -11.22
C GLY A 460 -21.21 -25.88 -9.73
N LYS A 461 -20.73 -24.92 -8.95
CA LYS A 461 -20.90 -24.81 -7.49
C LYS A 461 -21.28 -23.37 -7.14
N VAL A 462 -21.87 -23.16 -5.97
CA VAL A 462 -22.21 -21.81 -5.48
C VAL A 462 -21.30 -21.44 -4.31
N TYR A 463 -20.76 -20.23 -4.34
CA TYR A 463 -19.84 -19.69 -3.34
C TYR A 463 -20.29 -18.32 -2.84
N THR A 464 -19.75 -17.86 -1.72
CA THR A 464 -19.96 -16.52 -1.16
C THR A 464 -18.66 -15.96 -0.57
N GLU A 465 -18.59 -14.64 -0.39
CA GLU A 465 -17.47 -14.01 0.32
C GLU A 465 -17.27 -14.61 1.72
N PRO A 466 -16.00 -14.86 2.13
CA PRO A 466 -15.70 -15.37 3.44
C PRO A 466 -15.85 -14.29 4.51
N ARG A 467 -15.56 -14.65 5.76
CA ARG A 467 -15.36 -13.65 6.83
C ARG A 467 -14.13 -12.77 6.52
N PRO A 468 -14.01 -11.58 7.13
CA PRO A 468 -12.91 -10.65 6.88
C PRO A 468 -11.46 -11.20 7.04
N PRO A 469 -11.16 -12.18 7.92
CA PRO A 469 -9.79 -12.68 8.05
C PRO A 469 -9.25 -13.29 6.76
N TYR A 470 -8.05 -12.87 6.35
CA TYR A 470 -7.34 -13.43 5.20
C TYR A 470 -5.97 -13.98 5.63
N GLY A 471 -5.59 -15.11 5.06
CA GLY A 471 -4.21 -15.61 5.18
C GLY A 471 -3.29 -14.81 4.28
N PHE A 472 -2.04 -14.55 4.70
CA PHE A 472 -1.05 -13.86 3.88
C PHE A 472 0.30 -14.54 3.91
N GLN A 473 1.13 -14.28 2.90
CA GLN A 473 2.51 -14.77 2.81
C GLN A 473 3.42 -13.66 2.30
N CYS A 474 4.65 -13.64 2.77
CA CYS A 474 5.73 -12.82 2.22
C CYS A 474 6.91 -13.74 1.89
N PHE A 475 7.39 -13.71 0.66
CA PHE A 475 8.47 -14.59 0.23
C PHE A 475 9.33 -13.92 -0.84
N THR A 476 10.64 -14.16 -0.80
CA THR A 476 11.57 -13.69 -1.84
C THR A 476 12.22 -14.91 -2.48
N VAL A 477 12.10 -15.01 -3.80
CA VAL A 477 12.88 -15.93 -4.63
C VAL A 477 14.11 -15.20 -5.14
N THR A 478 15.27 -15.83 -5.04
CA THR A 478 16.56 -15.30 -5.48
C THR A 478 17.13 -16.16 -6.62
N GLN A 479 18.15 -15.66 -7.29
CA GLN A 479 18.86 -16.41 -8.33
C GLN A 479 19.53 -17.70 -7.80
N GLU A 480 19.78 -17.81 -6.50
CA GLU A 480 20.34 -19.02 -5.88
C GLU A 480 19.30 -20.16 -5.82
N ASP A 481 18.02 -19.82 -5.64
CA ASP A 481 16.93 -20.80 -5.61
C ASP A 481 16.83 -21.57 -6.93
N LEU A 482 17.13 -20.93 -8.07
CA LEU A 482 17.17 -21.57 -9.39
C LEU A 482 18.17 -22.74 -9.49
N GLN A 483 19.15 -22.81 -8.59
CA GLN A 483 20.16 -23.86 -8.59
C GLN A 483 19.70 -25.12 -7.82
N HIS A 484 18.55 -25.07 -7.15
CA HIS A 484 18.01 -26.22 -6.43
C HIS A 484 17.50 -27.29 -7.39
N LYS A 485 18.08 -28.50 -7.30
CA LYS A 485 17.81 -29.67 -8.17
C LYS A 485 16.36 -30.16 -8.23
N ASN A 486 15.47 -29.62 -7.40
CA ASN A 486 14.07 -30.03 -7.27
C ASN A 486 13.07 -28.97 -7.75
N ILE A 487 13.51 -27.90 -8.42
CA ILE A 487 12.57 -27.13 -9.24
C ILE A 487 12.14 -28.10 -10.34
N PRO A 488 10.84 -28.44 -10.45
CA PRO A 488 10.38 -29.16 -11.63
C PRO A 488 10.82 -28.30 -12.80
N MET A 489 11.77 -28.77 -13.61
CA MET A 489 12.05 -28.10 -14.87
C MET A 489 10.70 -28.05 -15.57
N LEU A 490 10.10 -26.87 -15.64
CA LEU A 490 8.87 -26.63 -16.39
C LEU A 490 9.30 -26.61 -17.85
N SER A 491 9.75 -27.78 -18.32
CA SER A 491 10.24 -28.04 -19.66
C SER A 491 9.04 -28.04 -20.59
N ALA A 492 8.70 -26.84 -21.03
CA ALA A 492 8.06 -26.64 -22.32
C ALA A 492 9.10 -25.98 -23.24
N GLU A 493 10.15 -26.74 -23.57
CA GLU A 493 10.70 -26.63 -24.92
C GLU A 493 9.56 -27.04 -25.86
N ILE A 494 8.74 -26.06 -26.26
CA ILE A 494 7.85 -26.23 -27.40
C ILE A 494 8.74 -26.04 -28.63
N GLN A 495 8.94 -27.15 -29.35
CA GLN A 495 9.54 -27.22 -30.68
C GLN A 495 8.88 -26.24 -31.66
#